data_AF-U5F591-F1
#
_entry.id   AF-U5F591-F1
#
_cell.length_a   1.000
_cell.length_b   1.000
_cell.length_c   1.000
_cell.angle_alpha   90.00
_cell.angle_beta   90.00
_cell.angle_gamma   90.00
#
_symmetry.space_group_name_H-M   'P 1'
#
loop_
_entity.id
_entity.type
_entity.pdbx_description
1 polymer ?
#
loop_
_entity_poly.entity_id
_entity_poly.type
_entity_poly.pdbx_seq_one_letter_code
_entity_poly.pdbx_strand_id
1 'polypeptide(L)'
;MKAIIQEAKNCCNLIWIENLNLRGEYEKVILDYISLKYPHLMPLYKSIYNKKDKSYWYMLDKEIKEFADQEGFIYVCNDDTISHPFEEPPIIVNYFFS
;
A
#
# COMPACT_ATOMS: atom_id res chain seq x y z
N MET A 1 -4.94 -2.93 -6.34
CA MET A 1 -4.78 -3.35 -4.93
C MET A 1 -5.77 -4.44 -4.54
N LYS A 2 -7.08 -4.24 -4.70
CA LYS A 2 -8.15 -5.21 -4.37
C LYS A 2 -7.87 -6.66 -4.82
N ALA A 3 -7.45 -6.85 -6.07
CA ALA A 3 -7.11 -8.18 -6.61
C ALA A 3 -5.93 -8.86 -5.87
N ILE A 4 -4.93 -8.09 -5.44
CA ILE A 4 -3.79 -8.62 -4.68
C ILE A 4 -4.24 -9.05 -3.28
N ILE A 5 -5.11 -8.25 -2.63
CA ILE A 5 -5.69 -8.60 -1.33
C ILE A 5 -6.51 -9.89 -1.44
N GLN A 6 -7.33 -10.02 -2.48
CA GLN A 6 -8.16 -11.22 -2.72
C GLN A 6 -7.32 -12.47 -2.95
N GLU A 7 -6.20 -12.37 -3.65
CA GLU A 7 -5.28 -13.50 -3.87
C GLU A 7 -4.53 -13.85 -2.58
N ALA A 8 -4.05 -12.85 -1.85
CA ALA A 8 -3.27 -13.04 -0.63
C ALA A 8 -4.10 -13.61 0.53
N LYS A 9 -5.43 -13.41 0.54
CA LYS A 9 -6.27 -13.68 1.71
C LYS A 9 -6.25 -15.12 2.21
N ASN A 10 -5.93 -16.08 1.35
CA ASN A 10 -5.91 -17.50 1.69
C ASN A 10 -4.53 -17.99 2.16
N CYS A 11 -3.53 -17.10 2.18
CA CYS A 11 -2.13 -17.47 2.40
C CYS A 11 -1.51 -16.75 3.61
N CYS A 12 -2.26 -15.91 4.31
CA CYS A 12 -1.76 -15.09 5.40
C CYS A 12 -2.87 -14.69 6.38
N ASN A 13 -2.46 -14.28 7.57
CA ASN A 13 -3.31 -13.70 8.61
C ASN A 13 -3.19 -12.16 8.68
N LEU A 14 -2.13 -11.59 8.09
CA LEU A 14 -1.93 -10.15 7.96
C LEU A 14 -1.54 -9.79 6.52
N ILE A 15 -2.15 -8.74 5.97
CA ILE A 15 -1.81 -8.15 4.68
C ILE A 15 -1.28 -6.75 4.92
N TRP A 16 0.04 -6.58 4.78
CA TRP A 16 0.70 -5.31 5.01
C TRP A 16 0.76 -4.52 3.71
N ILE A 17 0.22 -3.30 3.73
CA ILE A 17 0.29 -2.37 2.61
C ILE A 17 1.12 -1.17 3.01
N GLU A 18 2.22 -0.95 2.30
CA GLU A 18 3.18 0.10 2.63
C GLU A 18 3.54 0.91 1.39
N ASN A 19 3.93 2.16 1.62
CA ASN A 19 4.66 2.88 0.59
C ASN A 19 6.14 2.47 0.67
N LEU A 20 6.85 2.41 -0.46
CA LEU A 20 8.26 2.01 -0.49
C LEU A 20 9.20 2.98 0.24
N ASN A 21 8.65 4.07 0.80
CA ASN A 21 9.35 5.12 1.54
C ASN A 21 10.70 5.49 0.89
N LEU A 22 10.68 5.71 -0.42
CA LEU A 22 11.89 5.90 -1.21
C LEU A 22 12.66 7.12 -0.70
N ARG A 23 13.92 6.90 -0.32
CA ARG A 23 14.85 7.91 0.20
C ARG A 23 16.26 7.60 -0.29
N GLY A 24 17.07 8.65 -0.41
CA GLY A 24 18.49 8.53 -0.77
C GLY A 24 18.70 7.85 -2.13
N GLU A 25 19.76 7.05 -2.24
CA GLU A 25 20.15 6.39 -3.50
C GLU A 25 19.06 5.48 -4.08
N TYR A 26 18.21 4.88 -3.24
CA TYR A 26 17.11 4.01 -3.69
C TYR A 26 16.04 4.78 -4.48
N GLU A 27 15.76 6.03 -4.11
CA GLU A 27 14.80 6.86 -4.85
C GLU A 27 15.25 7.03 -6.30
N LYS A 28 16.53 7.34 -6.51
CA LYS A 28 17.09 7.53 -7.84
C LYS A 28 17.00 6.25 -8.68
N VAL A 29 17.43 5.11 -8.12
CA VAL A 29 17.40 3.82 -8.82
C VAL A 29 15.99 3.44 -9.28
N ILE A 30 14.99 3.62 -8.40
CA ILE A 30 13.60 3.31 -8.72
C ILE A 30 13.03 4.29 -9.74
N LEU A 31 13.29 5.59 -9.61
CA LEU A 31 12.84 6.59 -10.58
C LEU A 31 13.49 6.39 -11.96
N ASP A 32 14.77 6.02 -12.02
CA ASP A 32 15.47 5.70 -13.27
C ASP A 32 14.82 4.48 -13.92
N TYR A 33 14.57 3.41 -13.15
CA TYR A 33 13.87 2.22 -13.64
C TYR A 33 12.47 2.55 -14.20
N ILE A 34 11.68 3.33 -13.46
CA ILE A 34 10.34 3.76 -13.90
C ILE A 34 10.44 4.60 -15.16
N SER A 35 11.40 5.51 -15.26
CA SER A 35 11.57 6.35 -16.44
C SER A 35 11.85 5.53 -17.72
N LEU A 36 12.59 4.42 -17.58
CA LEU A 36 12.96 3.54 -18.68
C LEU A 36 11.86 2.55 -19.06
N LYS A 37 11.16 1.98 -18.08
CA LYS A 37 10.19 0.89 -18.30
C LYS A 37 8.73 1.35 -18.31
N TYR A 38 8.40 2.36 -17.51
CA TYR A 38 7.03 2.84 -17.30
C TYR A 38 6.98 4.38 -17.27
N PRO A 39 7.42 5.07 -18.35
CA PRO A 39 7.55 6.52 -18.36
C PRO A 39 6.25 7.26 -18.05
N HIS A 40 5.09 6.66 -18.32
CA HIS A 40 3.77 7.20 -18.01
C HIS A 40 3.49 7.32 -16.50
N LEU A 41 4.20 6.58 -15.65
CA LEU A 41 4.08 6.68 -14.18
C LEU A 41 5.00 7.75 -13.58
N MET A 42 5.95 8.29 -14.36
CA MET A 42 6.89 9.30 -13.86
C MET A 42 6.21 10.55 -13.27
N PRO A 43 5.13 11.11 -13.86
CA PRO A 43 4.45 12.25 -13.26
C PRO A 43 3.89 11.95 -11.87
N LEU A 44 3.32 10.76 -11.67
CA LEU A 44 2.78 10.32 -10.40
C LEU A 44 3.88 10.19 -9.34
N TYR A 45 4.95 9.45 -9.67
CA TYR A 45 6.07 9.24 -8.75
C TYR A 45 6.79 10.55 -8.40
N LYS A 46 6.93 11.48 -9.37
CA LYS A 46 7.44 12.83 -9.08
C LYS A 46 6.52 13.62 -8.15
N SER A 47 5.20 13.48 -8.27
CA SER A 47 4.28 14.12 -7.33
C SER A 47 4.48 13.58 -5.91
N ILE A 48 4.52 12.25 -5.78
CA ILE A 48 4.65 11.58 -4.49
C ILE A 48 6.01 11.90 -3.83
N TYR A 49 7.12 11.70 -4.53
CA TYR A 49 8.45 11.72 -3.91
C TYR A 49 9.16 13.07 -4.01
N ASN A 50 9.02 13.82 -5.11
CA ASN A 50 9.67 15.14 -5.24
C ASN A 50 8.79 16.26 -4.70
N LYS A 51 7.48 16.24 -4.97
CA LYS A 51 6.54 17.26 -4.45
C LYS A 51 5.95 16.93 -3.09
N LYS A 52 6.21 15.73 -2.56
CA LYS A 52 5.69 15.23 -1.28
C LYS A 52 4.16 15.27 -1.20
N ASP A 53 3.50 15.09 -2.35
CA ASP A 53 2.06 15.05 -2.47
C ASP A 53 1.50 13.71 -1.98
N LYS A 54 0.70 13.76 -0.93
CA LYS A 54 0.08 12.58 -0.30
C LYS A 54 -1.30 12.23 -0.86
N SER A 55 -1.83 13.00 -1.81
CA SER A 55 -3.20 12.84 -2.33
C SER A 55 -3.45 11.45 -2.88
N TYR A 56 -2.46 10.87 -3.57
CA TYR A 56 -2.54 9.49 -4.07
C TYR A 56 -2.73 8.48 -2.92
N TRP A 57 -1.96 8.62 -1.83
CA TRP A 57 -2.05 7.71 -0.68
C TRP A 57 -3.38 7.85 0.06
N TYR A 58 -3.91 9.06 0.22
CA TYR A 58 -5.23 9.27 0.82
C TYR A 58 -6.36 8.70 -0.03
N MET A 59 -6.27 8.85 -1.36
CA MET A 59 -7.24 8.23 -2.27
C MET A 59 -7.20 6.71 -2.17
N LEU A 60 -6.00 6.13 -2.15
CA LEU A 60 -5.80 4.68 -2.09
C LEU A 60 -6.23 4.11 -0.71
N ASP A 61 -5.91 4.79 0.39
CA ASP A 61 -6.38 4.46 1.74
C ASP A 61 -7.91 4.37 1.78
N LYS A 62 -8.60 5.39 1.28
CA LYS A 62 -10.07 5.41 1.20
C LYS A 62 -10.60 4.24 0.38
N GLU A 63 -10.03 3.98 -0.81
CA GLU A 63 -10.47 2.90 -1.68
C GLU A 63 -10.32 1.51 -1.01
N ILE A 64 -9.22 1.28 -0.30
CA ILE A 64 -8.97 -0.01 0.37
C ILE A 64 -9.86 -0.15 1.59
N LYS A 65 -10.08 0.93 2.34
CA LYS A 65 -10.98 0.92 3.49
C LYS A 65 -12.42 0.60 3.09
N GLU A 66 -12.94 1.24 2.05
CA GLU A 66 -14.27 0.93 1.49
C GLU A 66 -14.37 -0.53 1.04
N PHE A 67 -13.31 -1.05 0.42
CA PHE A 67 -13.25 -2.45 0.02
C PHE A 67 -13.18 -3.41 1.20
N ALA A 68 -12.41 -3.08 2.24
CA ALA A 68 -12.31 -3.86 3.46
C ALA A 68 -13.67 -3.97 4.16
N ASP A 69 -14.38 -2.85 4.28
CA ASP A 69 -15.73 -2.80 4.85
C ASP A 69 -16.73 -3.65 4.04
N GLN A 70 -16.64 -3.64 2.71
CA GLN A 70 -17.51 -4.42 1.82
C GLN A 70 -17.27 -5.93 1.92
N GLU A 71 -16.02 -6.36 2.05
CA GLU A 71 -15.63 -7.77 2.07
C GLU A 71 -15.50 -8.34 3.50
N GLY A 72 -15.66 -7.50 4.53
CA GLY A 72 -15.60 -7.90 5.94
C GLY A 72 -14.18 -8.07 6.50
N PHE A 73 -13.18 -7.42 5.90
CA PHE A 73 -11.82 -7.41 6.44
C PHE A 73 -11.70 -6.39 7.58
N ILE A 74 -10.91 -6.71 8.60
CA ILE A 74 -10.45 -5.72 9.59
C ILE A 74 -9.38 -4.86 8.92
N TYR A 75 -9.52 -3.53 9.05
CA TYR A 75 -8.57 -2.56 8.50
C TYR A 75 -8.01 -1.67 9.61
N VAL A 76 -6.68 -1.66 9.74
CA VAL A 76 -5.97 -0.85 10.74
C VAL A 76 -4.86 -0.03 10.11
N CYS A 77 -4.50 1.09 10.74
CA CYS A 77 -3.43 1.96 10.26
C CYS A 77 -2.31 2.05 11.31
N ASN A 78 -1.07 1.81 10.88
CA ASN A 78 0.13 1.89 11.71
C ASN A 78 0.05 1.05 13.01
N ASP A 79 -0.64 -0.09 12.99
CA ASP A 79 -0.78 -0.99 14.14
C ASP A 79 -0.45 -2.42 13.74
N ASP A 80 0.75 -2.87 14.13
CA ASP A 80 1.26 -4.24 13.97
C ASP A 80 1.18 -5.06 15.26
N THR A 81 0.53 -4.54 16.31
CA THR A 81 0.45 -5.23 17.61
C THR A 81 -0.60 -6.34 17.63
N ILE A 82 -1.34 -6.51 16.52
CA ILE A 82 -2.51 -7.36 16.46
C ILE A 82 -2.12 -8.81 16.16
N SER A 83 -2.48 -9.70 17.07
CA SER A 83 -2.47 -11.15 16.85
C SER A 83 -3.84 -11.58 16.32
N HIS A 84 -3.87 -12.25 15.18
CA HIS A 84 -5.10 -12.72 14.55
C HIS A 84 -5.02 -14.21 14.20
N PRO A 85 -6.09 -15.01 14.44
CA PRO A 85 -6.14 -16.41 14.07
C PRO A 85 -5.96 -16.61 12.56
N PHE A 86 -5.48 -17.79 12.14
CA PHE A 86 -5.37 -18.13 10.71
C PHE A 86 -6.72 -18.58 10.12
N GLU A 87 -7.67 -18.91 10.98
CA GLU A 87 -9.01 -19.37 10.65
C GLU A 87 -9.97 -18.20 10.32
N GLU A 88 -9.57 -16.97 10.62
CA GLU A 88 -10.32 -15.75 10.32
C GLU A 88 -9.74 -15.04 9.09
N PRO A 89 -10.53 -14.20 8.38
CA PRO A 89 -10.02 -13.38 7.28
C PRO A 89 -8.85 -12.49 7.75
N PRO A 90 -7.80 -12.30 6.95
CA PRO A 90 -6.65 -11.53 7.39
C PRO A 90 -6.99 -10.08 7.69
N ILE A 91 -6.18 -9.49 8.57
CA ILE A 91 -6.22 -8.05 8.85
C ILE A 91 -5.39 -7.32 7.80
N ILE A 92 -5.95 -6.25 7.25
CA ILE A 92 -5.23 -5.32 6.37
C ILE A 92 -4.59 -4.26 7.25
N VAL A 93 -3.26 -4.15 7.20
CA VAL A 93 -2.46 -3.21 7.99
C VAL A 93 -1.85 -2.15 7.06
N ASN A 94 -2.28 -0.90 7.22
CA ASN A 94 -1.85 0.22 6.38
C ASN A 94 -0.71 1.03 7.01
N TYR A 95 0.43 1.06 6.33
CA TYR A 95 1.64 1.83 6.64
C TYR A 95 1.96 2.92 5.61
N PHE A 96 0.96 3.44 4.89
CA PHE A 96 1.17 4.58 3.99
C PHE A 96 1.58 5.86 4.70
N PHE A 97 1.37 5.96 6.02
CA PHE A 97 1.51 7.21 6.78
C PHE A 97 2.47 7.13 7.97
N SER A 98 3.23 6.04 8.09
CA SER A 98 4.27 5.86 9.10
C SER A 98 5.50 6.73 8.89
#